data_AF-A0A2D3W4I8-F1
#
_entry.id   AF-A0A2D3W4I8-F1
#
_cell.length_a   1.000
_cell.length_b   1.000
_cell.length_c   1.000
_cell.angle_alpha   90.00
_cell.angle_beta   90.00
_cell.angle_gamma   90.00
#
_symmetry.space_group_name_H-M   'P 1'
#
loop_
_entity.id
_entity.type
_entity.pdbx_description
1 polymer ?
#
loop_
_entity_poly.entity_id
_entity_poly.type
_entity_poly.pdbx_seq_one_letter_code
_entity_poly.pdbx_strand_id
1 'polypeptide(L)'
;MRVILALFFMSIYALSWEGYSYEKGNYIEIESYDHQAIGEGPVEYYDYSDGEYKSGYLDMYPGGSGTITDDESGESFEVEMEQ
;
A
#
# COMPACT_ATOMS: atom_id res chain seq x y z
N MET A 1 7.16 -11.48 -42.98
CA MET A 1 6.54 -10.44 -42.12
C MET A 1 6.72 -10.86 -40.68
N ARG A 2 7.47 -10.12 -39.87
CA ARG A 2 7.53 -10.30 -38.41
C ARG A 2 6.54 -9.32 -37.79
N VAL A 3 5.47 -9.82 -37.20
CA VAL A 3 4.54 -9.01 -36.41
C VAL A 3 5.18 -8.85 -35.04
N ILE A 4 5.65 -7.64 -34.72
CA ILE A 4 6.12 -7.29 -33.38
C ILE A 4 4.86 -7.01 -32.55
N LEU A 5 4.53 -7.91 -31.63
CA LEU A 5 3.46 -7.71 -30.66
C LEU A 5 3.96 -6.71 -29.62
N ALA A 6 3.62 -5.43 -29.77
CA ALA A 6 3.81 -4.44 -28.73
C ALA A 6 2.75 -4.69 -27.65
N LEU A 7 3.15 -5.32 -26.53
CA LEU A 7 2.33 -5.42 -25.34
C LEU A 7 2.20 -4.01 -24.74
N PHE A 8 1.04 -3.40 -24.99
CA PHE A 8 0.57 -2.24 -24.24
C PHE A 8 0.40 -2.68 -22.78
N PHE A 9 1.34 -2.30 -21.92
CA PHE A 9 1.10 -2.17 -20.50
C PHE A 9 0.13 -1.02 -20.31
N MET A 10 -1.16 -1.32 -20.44
CA MET A 10 -2.21 -0.43 -20.00
C MET A 10 -2.21 -0.51 -18.48
N SER A 11 -1.42 0.35 -17.84
CA SER A 11 -1.50 0.57 -16.40
C SER A 11 -2.91 1.02 -16.11
N ILE A 12 -3.67 0.09 -15.54
CA ILE A 12 -4.94 0.39 -14.91
C ILE A 12 -4.56 1.36 -13.79
N TYR A 13 -5.08 2.59 -13.84
CA TYR A 13 -4.90 3.54 -12.73
C TYR A 13 -5.69 2.98 -11.54
N ALA A 14 -5.12 2.01 -10.83
CA ALA A 14 -5.55 1.67 -9.49
C ALA A 14 -5.34 2.94 -8.64
N LEU A 15 -6.37 3.35 -7.92
CA LEU A 15 -6.23 4.41 -6.94
C LEU A 15 -5.45 3.81 -5.78
N SER A 16 -4.13 3.99 -5.80
CA SER A 16 -3.29 3.64 -4.69
C SER A 16 -3.18 4.80 -3.71
N TRP A 17 -2.85 4.48 -2.48
CA TRP A 17 -2.71 5.44 -1.41
C TRP A 17 -1.30 5.36 -0.81
N GLU A 18 -0.51 6.38 -1.08
CA GLU A 18 0.89 6.44 -0.65
C GLU A 18 1.02 6.94 0.80
N GLY A 19 2.01 6.41 1.51
CA GLY A 19 2.38 6.87 2.84
C GLY A 19 3.84 6.59 3.17
N TYR A 20 4.33 7.16 4.26
CA TYR A 20 5.69 6.99 4.73
C TYR A 20 5.73 6.40 6.13
N SER A 21 6.53 5.36 6.35
CA SER A 21 6.84 4.85 7.68
C SER A 21 8.17 5.40 8.17
N TYR A 22 8.14 6.24 9.21
CA TYR A 22 9.35 6.77 9.82
C TYR A 22 10.16 5.70 10.57
N GLU A 23 9.49 4.67 11.07
CA GLU A 23 10.13 3.54 11.75
C GLU A 23 10.96 2.70 10.79
N LYS A 24 10.41 2.39 9.62
CA LYS A 24 11.12 1.63 8.58
C LYS A 24 12.04 2.49 7.73
N GLY A 25 11.75 3.79 7.62
CA GLY A 25 12.52 4.74 6.81
C GLY A 25 12.26 4.61 5.31
N ASN A 26 11.05 4.20 4.92
CA ASN A 26 10.66 4.03 3.53
C ASN A 26 9.17 4.35 3.28
N TYR A 27 8.85 4.51 2.00
CA TYR A 27 7.49 4.64 1.52
C TYR A 27 6.78 3.28 1.49
N ILE A 28 5.48 3.34 1.63
CA ILE A 28 4.56 2.25 1.38
C ILE A 28 3.43 2.74 0.47
N GLU A 29 2.83 1.83 -0.26
CA GLU A 29 1.70 2.15 -1.14
C GLU A 29 0.60 1.11 -0.96
N ILE A 30 -0.62 1.54 -0.65
CA ILE A 30 -1.77 0.66 -0.45
C ILE A 30 -2.55 0.56 -1.76
N GLU A 31 -2.65 -0.64 -2.32
CA GLU A 31 -3.20 -0.85 -3.67
C GLU A 31 -4.74 -0.86 -3.72
N SER A 32 -5.41 -1.02 -2.56
CA SER A 32 -6.87 -0.89 -2.49
C SER A 32 -7.31 -0.28 -1.17
N TYR A 33 -8.01 0.85 -1.26
CA TYR A 33 -8.64 1.49 -0.12
C TYR A 33 -10.11 1.82 -0.44
N ASP A 34 -11.00 0.87 -0.12
CA ASP A 34 -12.43 1.12 -0.01
C ASP A 34 -12.99 0.38 1.22
N HIS A 35 -12.47 0.73 2.40
CA HIS A 35 -13.04 0.30 3.67
C HIS A 35 -14.31 1.08 4.03
N GLN A 36 -15.10 1.55 3.05
CA GLN A 36 -16.34 2.30 3.30
C GLN A 36 -16.14 3.53 4.22
N ALA A 37 -14.96 4.15 4.15
CA ALA A 37 -14.53 5.25 5.02
C ALA A 37 -14.47 4.92 6.53
N ILE A 38 -14.36 3.65 6.92
CA ILE A 38 -14.20 3.23 8.33
C ILE A 38 -12.77 3.53 8.81
N GLY A 39 -11.78 3.51 7.90
CA GLY A 39 -10.39 3.73 8.26
C GLY A 39 -9.63 2.47 8.66
N GLU A 40 -10.28 1.32 8.73
CA GLU A 40 -9.65 0.07 9.19
C GLU A 40 -10.01 -1.12 8.30
N GLY A 41 -9.09 -2.07 8.17
CA GLY A 41 -9.34 -3.35 7.52
C GLY A 41 -8.12 -4.01 6.87
N PRO A 42 -8.31 -5.19 6.26
CA PRO A 42 -7.25 -5.90 5.55
C PRO A 42 -6.84 -5.17 4.28
N VAL A 43 -5.53 -5.06 4.06
CA VAL A 43 -4.92 -4.34 2.94
C VAL A 43 -3.83 -5.17 2.27
N GLU A 44 -3.64 -4.93 0.97
CA GLU A 44 -2.39 -5.24 0.28
C GLU A 44 -1.59 -3.94 0.14
N TYR A 45 -0.32 -4.00 0.49
CA TYR A 45 0.56 -2.84 0.45
C TYR A 45 1.92 -3.20 -0.17
N TYR A 46 2.48 -2.29 -0.95
CA TYR A 46 3.82 -2.42 -1.51
C TYR A 46 4.84 -1.79 -0.57
N ASP A 47 5.85 -2.56 -0.17
CA ASP A 47 6.94 -2.11 0.69
C ASP A 47 8.14 -1.72 -0.19
N TYR A 48 8.41 -0.42 -0.32
CA TYR A 48 9.50 0.06 -1.17
C TYR A 48 10.91 -0.32 -0.66
N SER A 49 11.03 -0.82 0.57
CA SER A 49 12.33 -1.24 1.11
C SER A 49 12.86 -2.54 0.49
N ASP A 50 11.99 -3.50 0.21
CA ASP A 50 12.31 -4.77 -0.44
C ASP A 50 11.72 -4.91 -1.84
N GLY A 51 10.77 -4.05 -2.20
CA GLY A 51 10.14 -4.02 -3.52
C GLY A 51 9.11 -5.12 -3.72
N GLU A 52 8.42 -5.51 -2.65
CA GLU A 52 7.43 -6.59 -2.67
C GLU A 52 6.06 -6.12 -2.17
N TYR A 53 5.00 -6.75 -2.71
CA TYR A 53 3.65 -6.62 -2.18
C TYR A 53 3.47 -7.57 -1.00
N LYS A 54 2.84 -7.07 0.06
CA LYS A 54 2.58 -7.76 1.33
C LYS A 54 1.12 -7.60 1.73
N SER A 55 0.66 -8.49 2.60
CA SER A 55 -0.67 -8.44 3.21
C SER A 55 -0.57 -7.95 4.66
N GLY A 56 -1.57 -7.21 5.11
CA GLY A 56 -1.67 -6.80 6.49
C GLY A 56 -3.04 -6.23 6.85
N TYR A 57 -3.11 -5.65 8.04
CA TYR A 57 -4.28 -4.94 8.54
C TYR A 57 -3.93 -3.48 8.82
N LEU A 58 -4.66 -2.55 8.21
CA LEU A 58 -4.55 -1.13 8.44
C LEU A 58 -5.56 -0.67 9.51
N ASP A 59 -5.12 0.21 10.40
CA ASP A 59 -5.97 0.96 11.35
C ASP A 59 -5.60 2.45 11.27
N MET A 60 -6.47 3.26 10.65
CA MET A 60 -6.27 4.70 10.44
C MET A 60 -6.80 5.53 11.60
N TYR A 61 -6.01 6.53 11.95
CA TYR A 61 -6.34 7.58 12.91
C TYR A 61 -6.74 8.88 12.20
N PRO A 62 -7.51 9.76 12.88
CA PRO A 62 -7.80 11.08 12.37
C PRO A 62 -6.51 11.87 12.09
N GLY A 63 -6.44 12.52 10.93
CA GLY A 63 -5.29 13.32 10.52
C GLY A 63 -4.36 12.66 9.51
N GLY A 64 -4.70 11.45 9.02
CA GLY A 64 -3.97 10.79 7.94
C GLY A 64 -2.85 9.87 8.40
N SER A 65 -2.68 9.64 9.70
CA SER A 65 -1.76 8.62 10.22
C SER A 65 -2.50 7.32 10.50
N GLY A 66 -1.78 6.20 10.52
CA GLY A 66 -2.33 4.90 10.86
C GLY A 66 -1.25 3.90 11.27
N THR A 67 -1.68 2.68 11.54
CA THR A 67 -0.80 1.54 11.84
C THR A 67 -1.09 0.42 10.84
N ILE A 68 -0.04 -0.16 10.26
CA ILE A 68 -0.15 -1.43 9.53
C ILE A 68 0.41 -2.53 10.40
N THR A 69 -0.34 -3.63 10.54
CA THR A 69 0.14 -4.89 11.10
C THR A 69 0.38 -5.86 9.95
N ASP A 70 1.63 -6.26 9.74
CA ASP A 70 2.03 -7.17 8.67
C ASP A 70 1.66 -8.62 9.01
N ASP A 71 1.02 -9.33 8.08
CA ASP A 71 0.49 -10.67 8.33
C ASP A 71 1.59 -11.74 8.44
N GLU A 72 2.72 -11.56 7.77
CA GLU A 72 3.81 -12.55 7.76
C GLU A 72 4.69 -12.45 9.01
N SER A 73 5.15 -11.25 9.32
CA SER A 73 6.02 -10.98 10.47
C SER A 73 5.25 -10.81 11.78
N GLY A 74 3.98 -10.38 11.72
CA GLY A 74 3.20 -9.97 12.88
C GLY A 74 3.64 -8.63 13.48
N GLU A 75 4.56 -7.91 12.82
CA GLU A 75 5.05 -6.62 13.29
C GLU A 75 4.09 -5.50 12.88
N SER A 76 3.90 -4.54 13.78
CA SER A 76 3.13 -3.33 13.52
C SER A 76 4.05 -2.13 13.37
N PHE A 77 3.73 -1.22 12.44
CA PHE A 77 4.49 0.00 12.21
C PHE A 77 3.55 1.17 11.87
N GLU A 78 3.92 2.37 12.34
CA GLU A 78 3.20 3.60 12.01
C GLU A 78 3.46 4.04 10.57
N VAL A 79 2.42 4.62 9.98
CA VAL A 79 2.42 5.16 8.61
C VAL A 79 1.73 6.52 8.60
N GLU A 80 2.32 7.47 7.90
CA GLU A 80 1.71 8.77 7.61
C GLU A 80 1.31 8.81 6.14
N MET A 81 0.01 8.79 5.89
CA MET A 81 -0.60 8.68 4.57
C MET A 81 -0.91 10.06 3.98
N GLU A 82 -0.79 10.18 2.66
CA GLU A 82 -1.11 11.43 1.96
C GLU A 82 -2.62 11.74 2.02
N GLN A 83 -3.00 13.00 2.27
CA GLN A 83 -4.42 13.41 2.43
C GLN A 83 -5.07 13.87 1.13
#